data_AF-A0A0G2GGL3-F1
#
_entry.id   AF-A0A0G2GGL3-F1
#
_cell.length_a   1.000
_cell.length_b   1.000
_cell.length_c   1.000
_cell.angle_alpha   90.00
_cell.angle_beta   90.00
_cell.angle_gamma   90.00
#
_symmetry.space_group_name_H-M   'P 1'
#
loop_
_entity.id
_entity.type
_entity.pdbx_description
1 polymer ?
#
loop_
_entity_poly.entity_id
_entity_poly.type
_entity_poly.pdbx_seq_one_letter_code
_entity_poly.pdbx_strand_id
1 'polypeptide(L)'
;MAVEEAIAILSKIWTPNVRMWKYRGCKLSDNPHKWEPRVLAALAVLAQTAGPAQRIRAMQMITIAMGPMAYTASTPEHIARATELMKAAQHPEPQPQDQQHQQHGTVNHSQQPVANAVNSPVAAPPAAIKSEAAATAAGDVEKDKQIEDLRLTMRQMEARMTLSDLRREEAEMKWFNMDATFSVMTADRDMAIMHFDVAEMHRKRLEKEKAMMTNALSSKDRVIDVLTRQRNRAVAQAADLEKQLATLKRTTVLKKDI
;
A
#
# COMPACT_ATOMS: atom_id res chain seq x y z
N MET A 1 16.52 14.14 -15.56
CA MET A 1 15.68 12.94 -15.75
C MET A 1 14.34 13.39 -16.32
N ALA A 2 13.91 12.80 -17.43
CA ALA A 2 12.60 13.06 -18.02
C ALA A 2 11.48 12.28 -17.29
N VAL A 3 10.23 12.70 -17.46
CA VAL A 3 9.05 12.00 -16.87
C VAL A 3 8.98 10.55 -17.34
N GLU A 4 9.07 10.32 -18.65
CA GLU A 4 8.99 8.98 -19.25
C GLU A 4 10.19 8.10 -18.86
N GLU A 5 11.37 8.70 -18.67
CA GLU A 5 12.58 8.02 -18.19
C GLU A 5 12.40 7.53 -16.74
N ALA A 6 11.84 8.38 -15.87
CA ALA A 6 11.50 8.01 -14.49
C ALA A 6 10.43 6.91 -14.44
N ILE A 7 9.38 7.03 -15.25
CA ILE A 7 8.30 6.03 -15.39
C ILE A 7 8.87 4.69 -15.90
N ALA A 8 9.80 4.70 -16.85
CA ALA A 8 10.46 3.49 -17.35
C ALA A 8 11.33 2.82 -16.27
N ILE A 9 12.09 3.60 -15.49
CA ILE A 9 12.88 3.09 -14.34
C ILE A 9 11.97 2.44 -13.30
N LEU A 10 10.88 3.11 -12.91
CA LEU A 10 9.90 2.60 -11.95
C LEU A 10 9.20 1.33 -12.45
N SER A 11 8.82 1.31 -13.74
CA SER A 11 8.23 0.14 -14.40
C SER A 11 9.15 -1.07 -14.38
N LYS A 12 10.45 -0.84 -14.60
CA LYS A 12 11.48 -1.89 -14.64
C LYS A 12 11.85 -2.44 -13.27
N ILE A 13 11.89 -1.60 -12.23
CA ILE A 13 12.39 -1.99 -10.91
C ILE A 13 11.26 -2.47 -9.99
N TRP A 14 10.08 -1.84 -10.01
CA TRP A 14 8.99 -2.18 -9.10
C TRP A 14 7.93 -3.05 -9.76
N THR A 15 7.34 -2.59 -10.86
CA THR A 15 6.36 -3.35 -11.67
C THR A 15 5.86 -2.48 -12.83
N PRO A 16 5.56 -3.03 -14.01
CA PRO A 16 4.91 -2.26 -15.09
C PRO A 16 3.46 -1.84 -14.76
N ASN A 17 2.80 -2.43 -13.75
CA ASN A 17 1.47 -1.99 -13.33
C ASN A 17 1.56 -0.76 -12.42
N VAL A 18 1.41 0.43 -13.01
CA VAL A 18 1.61 1.70 -12.29
C VAL A 18 0.68 1.89 -11.09
N ARG A 19 -0.53 1.29 -11.08
CA ARG A 19 -1.44 1.36 -9.94
C ARG A 19 -0.83 0.78 -8.66
N MET A 20 0.11 -0.16 -8.80
CA MET A 20 0.83 -0.80 -7.70
C MET A 20 1.96 0.06 -7.11
N TRP A 21 2.33 1.18 -7.74
CA TRP A 21 3.36 2.08 -7.20
C TRP A 21 2.82 2.89 -6.03
N LYS A 22 1.53 3.24 -6.06
CA LYS A 22 0.87 3.97 -4.98
C LYS A 22 0.65 3.06 -3.76
N TYR A 23 1.05 3.56 -2.59
CA TYR A 23 0.81 2.91 -1.30
C TYR A 23 -0.40 3.53 -0.58
N ARG A 24 -1.12 2.74 0.22
CA ARG A 24 -2.32 3.19 0.97
C ARG A 24 -1.93 4.32 1.95
N GLY A 25 -2.63 5.44 1.88
CA GLY A 25 -2.31 6.64 2.67
C GLY A 25 -1.38 7.65 1.98
N CYS A 26 -0.79 7.32 0.82
CA CYS A 26 -0.10 8.32 0.00
C CYS A 26 -1.13 9.23 -0.71
N LYS A 27 -0.94 10.56 -0.60
CA LYS A 27 -1.85 11.57 -1.17
C LYS A 27 -1.74 11.79 -2.69
N LEU A 28 -0.84 11.08 -3.37
CA LEU A 28 -0.64 11.18 -4.81
C LEU A 28 -1.84 10.65 -5.62
N SER A 29 -2.00 11.14 -6.85
CA SER A 29 -3.04 10.67 -7.79
C SER A 29 -2.84 9.20 -8.17
N ASP A 30 -3.88 8.52 -8.68
CA ASP A 30 -3.74 7.15 -9.20
C ASP A 30 -3.12 7.11 -10.61
N ASN A 31 -2.97 8.27 -11.27
CA ASN A 31 -2.29 8.41 -12.55
C ASN A 31 -0.88 9.02 -12.34
N PRO A 32 0.20 8.33 -12.76
CA PRO A 32 1.58 8.78 -12.57
C PRO A 32 1.91 10.04 -13.36
N HIS A 33 1.33 10.24 -14.55
CA HIS A 33 1.54 11.44 -15.36
C HIS A 33 0.86 12.68 -14.75
N LYS A 34 0.06 12.52 -13.68
CA LYS A 34 -0.46 13.61 -12.84
C LYS A 34 0.39 13.86 -11.60
N TRP A 35 1.50 13.14 -11.42
CA TRP A 35 2.46 13.41 -10.35
C TRP A 35 3.44 14.48 -10.81
N GLU A 36 3.94 15.26 -9.86
CA GLU A 36 5.02 16.21 -10.12
C GLU A 36 6.23 15.49 -10.73
N PRO A 37 6.81 15.96 -11.86
CA PRO A 37 7.96 15.33 -12.50
C PRO A 37 9.14 15.06 -11.55
N ARG A 38 9.32 15.93 -10.55
CA ARG A 38 10.35 15.79 -9.50
C ARG A 38 10.06 14.65 -8.53
N VAL A 39 8.79 14.36 -8.23
CA VAL A 39 8.38 13.23 -7.39
C VAL A 39 8.64 11.91 -8.13
N LEU A 40 8.32 11.84 -9.43
CA LEU A 40 8.66 10.67 -10.26
C LEU A 40 10.19 10.46 -10.33
N ALA A 41 10.96 11.51 -10.60
CA ALA A 41 12.41 11.41 -10.67
C ALA A 41 13.04 10.99 -9.32
N ALA A 42 12.55 11.52 -8.20
CA ALA A 42 12.97 11.12 -6.87
C ALA A 42 12.63 9.64 -6.58
N LEU A 43 11.40 9.21 -6.90
CA LEU A 43 11.00 7.82 -6.74
C LEU A 43 11.83 6.87 -7.62
N ALA A 44 12.20 7.27 -8.84
CA ALA A 44 13.07 6.49 -9.70
C ALA A 44 14.48 6.30 -9.10
N VAL A 45 15.05 7.36 -8.48
CA VAL A 45 16.33 7.29 -7.75
C VAL A 45 16.21 6.44 -6.48
N LEU A 46 15.12 6.57 -5.73
CA LEU A 46 14.84 5.73 -4.55
C LEU A 46 14.63 4.26 -4.94
N ALA A 47 14.00 3.98 -6.08
CA ALA A 47 13.85 2.62 -6.61
C ALA A 47 15.21 2.01 -7.00
N GLN A 48 16.07 2.78 -7.68
CA GLN A 48 17.43 2.36 -8.05
C GLN A 48 18.32 2.07 -6.84
N THR A 49 18.13 2.78 -5.73
CA THR A 49 18.94 2.60 -4.51
C THR A 49 18.39 1.57 -3.53
N ALA A 50 17.07 1.38 -3.47
CA ALA A 50 16.42 0.45 -2.53
C ALA A 50 16.04 -0.91 -3.15
N GLY A 51 15.97 -1.00 -4.47
CA GLY A 51 15.60 -2.21 -5.20
C GLY A 51 14.10 -2.54 -5.19
N PRO A 52 13.72 -3.73 -5.71
CA PRO A 52 12.32 -4.12 -5.92
C PRO A 52 11.51 -4.24 -4.61
N ALA A 53 12.10 -4.82 -3.57
CA ALA A 53 11.40 -5.14 -2.32
C ALA A 53 11.04 -3.91 -1.48
N GLN A 54 11.78 -2.81 -1.62
CA GLN A 54 11.65 -1.63 -0.75
C GLN A 54 10.71 -0.54 -1.30
N ARG A 55 9.88 -0.86 -2.32
CA ARG A 55 8.88 0.06 -2.93
C ARG A 55 8.06 0.83 -1.90
N ILE A 56 7.44 0.11 -0.96
CA ILE A 56 6.54 0.71 0.04
C ILE A 56 7.32 1.67 0.95
N ARG A 57 8.52 1.29 1.37
CA ARG A 57 9.41 2.14 2.16
C ARG A 57 9.77 3.40 1.36
N ALA A 58 10.28 3.29 0.14
CA ALA A 58 10.59 4.45 -0.71
C ALA A 58 9.40 5.43 -0.87
N MET A 59 8.18 4.92 -1.06
CA MET A 59 6.95 5.71 -1.14
C MET A 59 6.57 6.38 0.19
N GLN A 60 6.73 5.69 1.33
CA GLN A 60 6.54 6.27 2.65
C GLN A 60 7.57 7.38 2.91
N MET A 61 8.83 7.16 2.53
CA MET A 61 9.94 8.08 2.83
C MET A 61 9.84 9.39 2.03
N ILE A 62 9.43 9.34 0.76
CA ILE A 62 9.15 10.58 0.02
C ILE A 62 7.91 11.30 0.58
N THR A 63 6.89 10.56 1.04
CA THR A 63 5.67 11.13 1.64
C THR A 63 6.00 11.82 2.98
N ILE A 64 6.85 11.21 3.81
CA ILE A 64 7.36 11.78 5.06
C ILE A 64 8.21 13.02 4.79
N ALA A 65 9.12 12.96 3.81
CA ALA A 65 10.00 14.07 3.48
C ALA A 65 9.25 15.28 2.89
N MET A 66 8.15 15.07 2.17
CA MET A 66 7.25 16.13 1.70
C MET A 66 6.30 16.66 2.78
N GLY A 67 6.03 15.87 3.83
CA GLY A 67 5.27 16.27 5.02
C GLY A 67 3.90 16.90 4.72
N PRO A 68 3.49 17.97 5.43
CA PRO A 68 2.22 18.66 5.16
C PRO A 68 2.22 19.43 3.83
N MET A 69 3.38 19.64 3.20
CA MET A 69 3.53 20.31 1.90
C MET A 69 3.26 19.38 0.69
N ALA A 70 2.55 18.26 0.90
CA ALA A 70 2.15 17.34 -0.17
C ALA A 70 1.25 17.97 -1.28
N TYR A 71 0.81 19.23 -1.11
CA TYR A 71 0.04 20.01 -2.09
C TYR A 71 0.89 21.03 -2.87
N THR A 72 2.20 21.11 -2.60
CA THR A 72 3.16 21.97 -3.33
C THR A 72 4.29 21.12 -3.91
N ALA A 73 4.93 21.60 -4.98
CA ALA A 73 5.94 20.85 -5.71
C ALA A 73 7.13 20.47 -4.82
N SER A 74 7.57 19.21 -4.91
CA SER A 74 8.71 18.69 -4.14
C SER A 74 10.00 19.48 -4.43
N THR A 75 10.69 19.91 -3.37
CA THR A 75 11.97 20.61 -3.44
C THR A 75 13.14 19.61 -3.39
N PRO A 76 14.34 19.99 -3.87
CA PRO A 76 15.52 19.12 -3.81
C PRO A 76 15.89 18.65 -2.39
N GLU A 77 15.66 19.47 -1.36
CA GLU A 77 15.97 19.12 0.04
C GLU A 77 15.10 17.95 0.54
N HIS A 78 13.82 17.89 0.13
CA HIS A 78 12.96 16.74 0.46
C HIS A 78 13.49 15.44 -0.15
N ILE A 79 14.05 15.50 -1.37
CA ILE A 79 14.60 14.34 -2.08
C ILE A 79 15.89 13.86 -1.42
N ALA A 80 16.77 14.78 -1.03
CA ALA A 80 17.98 14.46 -0.26
C ALA A 80 17.62 13.77 1.07
N ARG A 81 16.69 14.38 1.84
CA ARG A 81 16.25 13.86 3.14
C ARG A 81 15.61 12.47 3.06
N ALA A 82 14.76 12.21 2.05
CA ALA A 82 14.18 10.88 1.82
C ALA A 82 15.27 9.84 1.51
N THR A 83 16.29 10.22 0.76
CA THR A 83 17.41 9.35 0.38
C THR A 83 18.32 9.04 1.57
N GLU A 84 18.65 10.03 2.39
CA GLU A 84 19.43 9.85 3.63
C GLU A 84 18.73 8.95 4.63
N LEU A 85 17.44 9.22 4.90
CA LEU A 85 16.65 8.43 5.83
C LEU A 85 16.47 6.97 5.35
N MET A 86 16.45 6.71 4.03
CA MET A 86 16.48 5.32 3.52
C MET A 86 17.82 4.63 3.75
N LYS A 87 18.95 5.34 3.58
CA LYS A 87 20.29 4.80 3.83
C LYS A 87 20.49 4.50 5.33
N ALA A 88 20.04 5.41 6.20
CA ALA A 88 20.02 5.18 7.66
C ALA A 88 19.12 3.99 8.05
N ALA A 89 18.03 3.73 7.33
CA ALA A 89 17.19 2.54 7.53
C ALA A 89 17.77 1.23 6.96
N GLN A 90 18.92 1.28 6.28
CA GLN A 90 19.68 0.09 5.81
C GLN A 90 20.89 -0.22 6.70
N HIS A 91 21.41 0.77 7.44
CA HIS A 91 22.45 0.59 8.46
C HIS A 91 21.98 1.24 9.78
N PRO A 92 21.39 0.47 10.72
CA PRO A 92 21.03 1.01 12.03
C PRO A 92 22.31 1.34 12.81
N GLU A 93 22.59 2.63 13.01
CA GLU A 93 23.54 3.07 14.04
C GLU A 93 23.04 2.63 15.43
N PRO A 94 23.94 2.19 16.32
CA PRO A 94 23.57 1.84 17.68
C PRO A 94 23.16 3.11 18.45
N GLN A 95 21.90 3.18 18.87
CA GLN A 95 21.45 4.27 19.75
C GLN A 95 22.20 4.23 21.09
N PRO A 96 22.63 5.39 21.62
CA PRO A 96 23.17 5.46 22.97
C PRO A 96 22.06 5.18 23.99
N GLN A 97 22.31 4.26 24.92
CA GLN A 97 21.41 4.02 26.05
C GLN A 97 21.52 5.15 27.06
N ASP A 98 20.50 6.01 27.11
CA ASP A 98 20.38 7.01 28.17
C ASP A 98 20.10 6.36 29.53
N GLN A 99 20.79 6.87 30.55
CA GLN A 99 20.77 6.36 31.92
C GLN A 99 19.57 6.89 32.71
N GLN A 100 18.77 6.02 33.33
CA GLN A 100 18.02 6.36 34.55
C GLN A 100 18.01 5.21 35.58
N HIS A 101 18.79 5.43 36.66
CA HIS A 101 18.55 5.17 38.09
C HIS A 101 17.18 4.56 38.53
N GLN A 102 17.00 3.81 39.64
CA GLN A 102 17.85 3.59 40.83
C GLN A 102 17.36 2.41 41.72
N GLN A 103 18.27 1.77 42.48
CA GLN A 103 18.08 1.16 43.83
C GLN A 103 17.09 -0.04 44.03
N HIS A 104 17.24 -0.94 45.02
CA HIS A 104 18.13 -0.99 46.20
C HIS A 104 18.46 -2.45 46.62
N GLY A 105 19.61 -2.68 47.30
CA GLY A 105 19.93 -3.93 48.01
C GLY A 105 21.38 -4.43 47.83
N THR A 106 22.42 -3.77 48.38
CA THR A 106 23.10 -4.13 49.66
C THR A 106 23.37 -5.63 49.83
N VAL A 107 24.60 -6.13 50.05
CA VAL A 107 25.53 -5.77 51.16
C VAL A 107 27.00 -6.12 50.80
N ASN A 108 27.96 -5.30 51.31
CA ASN A 108 29.37 -5.54 51.71
C ASN A 108 29.99 -6.96 51.54
N HIS A 109 31.31 -7.21 51.36
CA HIS A 109 32.56 -6.45 51.62
C HIS A 109 33.75 -7.20 50.95
N SER A 110 35.02 -6.74 50.84
CA SER A 110 35.69 -5.46 51.16
C SER A 110 36.96 -5.26 50.28
N GLN A 111 37.98 -4.58 50.79
CA GLN A 111 39.21 -4.07 50.16
C GLN A 111 40.50 -4.90 50.48
N GLN A 112 41.40 -5.02 49.48
CA GLN A 112 42.82 -4.57 49.41
C GLN A 112 43.53 -3.93 50.66
N PRO A 113 44.88 -3.67 50.69
CA PRO A 113 46.01 -4.01 49.77
C PRO A 113 47.44 -4.24 50.41
N VAL A 114 48.49 -4.25 49.56
CA VAL A 114 49.94 -3.87 49.70
C VAL A 114 51.04 -4.71 50.42
N ALA A 115 52.19 -4.76 49.71
CA ALA A 115 53.59 -4.45 50.14
C ALA A 115 54.62 -5.57 50.45
N ASN A 116 55.81 -5.35 49.90
CA ASN A 116 57.05 -6.16 49.98
C ASN A 116 57.71 -6.19 51.36
N ALA A 117 58.44 -7.27 51.67
CA ALA A 117 59.74 -7.20 52.36
C ALA A 117 60.62 -8.43 52.02
N VAL A 118 61.95 -8.22 52.03
CA VAL A 118 62.98 -9.19 51.63
C VAL A 118 63.54 -9.92 52.86
N ASN A 119 63.85 -11.23 52.74
CA ASN A 119 65.11 -11.84 53.22
C ASN A 119 65.25 -13.32 52.82
N SER A 120 66.45 -13.66 52.33
CA SER A 120 67.02 -15.01 52.18
C SER A 120 68.28 -15.09 53.07
N PRO A 121 69.05 -16.20 53.19
CA PRO A 121 68.91 -17.54 52.57
C PRO A 121 68.99 -18.71 53.60
N VAL A 122 69.07 -19.98 53.13
CA VAL A 122 70.18 -20.94 53.40
C VAL A 122 69.90 -22.36 52.85
N ALA A 123 70.89 -22.86 52.09
CA ALA A 123 71.28 -24.27 51.82
C ALA A 123 70.31 -25.37 51.27
N ALA A 124 70.63 -25.77 50.03
CA ALA A 124 70.90 -27.14 49.56
C ALA A 124 69.78 -28.06 48.96
N PRO A 125 70.00 -28.66 47.76
CA PRO A 125 69.16 -29.67 47.08
C PRO A 125 69.67 -31.12 47.37
N PRO A 126 69.24 -32.24 46.72
CA PRO A 126 68.40 -32.37 45.50
C PRO A 126 67.39 -33.55 45.44
N ALA A 127 66.83 -33.72 44.22
CA ALA A 127 66.34 -34.95 43.57
C ALA A 127 64.83 -35.31 43.66
N ALA A 128 64.12 -35.15 42.52
CA ALA A 128 63.21 -36.16 41.90
C ALA A 128 62.47 -35.65 40.63
N ILE A 129 63.17 -35.21 39.57
CA ILE A 129 62.50 -34.82 38.30
C ILE A 129 62.47 -35.98 37.30
N LYS A 130 61.47 -36.88 37.38
CA LYS A 130 61.12 -37.84 36.30
C LYS A 130 59.62 -38.23 36.16
N SER A 131 58.70 -37.63 36.91
CA SER A 131 57.26 -38.00 36.90
C SER A 131 56.28 -36.91 36.45
N GLU A 132 56.67 -35.64 36.39
CA GLU A 132 55.73 -34.54 36.10
C GLU A 132 55.37 -34.39 34.61
N ALA A 133 56.29 -34.73 33.70
CA ALA A 133 56.11 -34.51 32.25
C ALA A 133 54.93 -35.30 31.63
N ALA A 134 54.57 -36.45 32.20
CA ALA A 134 53.45 -37.26 31.72
C ALA A 134 52.09 -36.72 32.22
N ALA A 135 52.05 -36.17 33.43
CA ALA A 135 50.84 -35.58 34.01
C ALA A 135 50.49 -34.24 33.35
N THR A 136 51.49 -33.42 33.01
CA THR A 136 51.28 -32.17 32.26
C THR A 136 50.80 -32.45 30.84
N ALA A 137 51.42 -33.41 30.13
CA ALA A 137 50.99 -33.77 28.77
C ALA A 137 49.55 -34.33 28.72
N ALA A 138 49.15 -35.15 29.70
CA ALA A 138 47.77 -35.62 29.80
C ALA A 138 46.78 -34.49 30.15
N GLY A 139 47.18 -33.55 31.01
CA GLY A 139 46.37 -32.39 31.37
C GLY A 139 46.17 -31.39 30.23
N ASP A 140 47.16 -31.23 29.35
CA ASP A 140 47.05 -30.34 28.19
C ASP A 140 46.21 -30.95 27.06
N VAL A 141 46.30 -32.27 26.81
CA VAL A 141 45.40 -32.98 25.88
C VAL A 141 43.93 -32.86 26.30
N GLU A 142 43.63 -32.87 27.60
CA GLU A 142 42.26 -32.73 28.09
C GLU A 142 41.75 -31.28 27.98
N LYS A 143 42.61 -30.27 28.15
CA LYS A 143 42.28 -28.86 27.87
C LYS A 143 42.00 -28.64 26.38
N ASP A 144 42.82 -29.22 25.49
CA ASP A 144 42.64 -29.09 24.05
C ASP A 144 41.30 -29.69 23.59
N LYS A 145 40.87 -30.82 24.16
CA LYS A 145 39.51 -31.36 23.94
C LYS A 145 38.42 -30.38 24.41
N GLN A 146 38.55 -29.82 25.62
CA GLN A 146 37.57 -28.87 26.15
C GLN A 146 37.47 -27.60 25.29
N ILE A 147 38.60 -27.13 24.76
CA ILE A 147 38.65 -26.00 23.82
C ILE A 147 37.93 -26.34 22.51
N GLU A 148 38.11 -27.54 21.97
CA GLU A 148 37.50 -27.93 20.71
C GLU A 148 36.01 -28.27 20.83
N ASP A 149 35.57 -28.86 21.96
CA ASP A 149 34.16 -29.02 22.32
C ASP A 149 33.45 -27.66 22.52
N LEU A 150 34.14 -26.68 23.12
CA LEU A 150 33.63 -25.30 23.23
C LEU A 150 33.48 -24.66 21.84
N ARG A 151 34.49 -24.79 20.97
CA ARG A 151 34.42 -24.30 19.56
C ARG A 151 33.35 -25.00 18.73
N LEU A 152 33.09 -26.28 18.98
CA LEU A 152 32.00 -27.02 18.36
C LEU A 152 30.64 -26.51 18.85
N THR A 153 30.50 -26.27 20.15
CA THR A 153 29.28 -25.73 20.77
C THR A 153 28.98 -24.31 20.26
N MET A 154 29.99 -23.44 20.14
CA MET A 154 29.84 -22.10 19.56
C MET A 154 29.36 -22.17 18.10
N ARG A 155 29.99 -22.99 17.25
CA ARG A 155 29.54 -23.21 15.86
C ARG A 155 28.11 -23.75 15.77
N GLN A 156 27.70 -24.63 16.67
CA GLN A 156 26.32 -25.12 16.73
C GLN A 156 25.33 -24.03 17.18
N MET A 157 25.73 -23.14 18.09
CA MET A 157 24.92 -22.00 18.53
C MET A 157 24.73 -20.98 17.39
N GLU A 158 25.80 -20.61 16.69
CA GLU A 158 25.77 -19.74 15.49
C GLU A 158 24.86 -20.32 14.40
N ALA A 159 24.99 -21.62 14.10
CA ALA A 159 24.14 -22.30 13.13
C ALA A 159 22.65 -22.32 13.55
N ARG A 160 22.34 -22.43 14.86
CA ARG A 160 20.97 -22.33 15.37
C ARG A 160 20.42 -20.91 15.32
N MET A 161 21.23 -19.89 15.61
CA MET A 161 20.84 -18.49 15.50
C MET A 161 20.48 -18.12 14.06
N THR A 162 21.39 -18.39 13.11
CA THR A 162 21.16 -18.11 11.69
C THR A 162 19.91 -18.82 11.14
N LEU A 163 19.66 -20.09 11.51
CA LEU A 163 18.42 -20.79 11.15
C LEU A 163 17.16 -20.15 11.78
N SER A 164 17.27 -19.61 12.99
CA SER A 164 16.16 -18.92 13.67
C SER A 164 15.85 -17.58 13.01
N ASP A 165 16.87 -16.81 12.64
CA ASP A 165 16.70 -15.55 11.93
C ASP A 165 16.12 -15.76 10.53
N LEU A 166 16.60 -16.74 9.76
CA LEU A 166 16.02 -17.09 8.46
C LEU A 166 14.53 -17.47 8.56
N ARG A 167 14.15 -18.26 9.58
CA ARG A 167 12.73 -18.59 9.84
C ARG A 167 11.90 -17.38 10.23
N ARG A 168 12.49 -16.43 10.96
CA ARG A 168 11.84 -15.17 11.34
C ARG A 168 11.63 -14.28 10.11
N GLU A 169 12.64 -14.12 9.26
CA GLU A 169 12.55 -13.39 7.98
C GLU A 169 11.49 -14.00 7.05
N GLU A 170 11.43 -15.34 6.93
CA GLU A 170 10.37 -16.02 6.19
C GLU A 170 8.97 -15.73 6.76
N ALA A 171 8.82 -15.71 8.08
CA ALA A 171 7.54 -15.46 8.73
C ALA A 171 7.10 -14.00 8.57
N GLU A 172 8.03 -13.05 8.73
CA GLU A 172 7.83 -11.62 8.45
C GLU A 172 7.43 -11.40 6.99
N MET A 173 8.13 -12.02 6.03
CA MET A 173 7.81 -11.92 4.60
C MET A 173 6.42 -12.51 4.25
N LYS A 174 6.05 -13.65 4.85
CA LYS A 174 4.71 -14.24 4.70
C LYS A 174 3.63 -13.30 5.26
N TRP A 175 3.88 -12.69 6.43
CA TRP A 175 2.98 -11.72 7.04
C TRP A 175 2.79 -10.47 6.17
N PHE A 176 3.88 -9.89 5.65
CA PHE A 176 3.81 -8.75 4.71
C PHE A 176 3.02 -9.08 3.43
N ASN A 177 3.20 -10.28 2.87
CA ASN A 177 2.43 -10.73 1.71
C ASN A 177 0.93 -10.89 2.02
N MET A 178 0.58 -11.37 3.22
CA MET A 178 -0.82 -11.46 3.67
C MET A 178 -1.44 -10.07 3.88
N ASP A 179 -0.75 -9.14 4.54
CA ASP A 179 -1.25 -7.77 4.76
C ASP A 179 -1.41 -7.00 3.44
N ALA A 180 -0.47 -7.17 2.50
CA ALA A 180 -0.59 -6.61 1.15
C ALA A 180 -1.81 -7.18 0.41
N THR A 181 -2.05 -8.49 0.50
CA THR A 181 -3.23 -9.14 -0.11
C THR A 181 -4.53 -8.62 0.52
N PHE A 182 -4.59 -8.53 1.85
CA PHE A 182 -5.76 -8.02 2.57
C PHE A 182 -6.04 -6.54 2.24
N SER A 183 -5.00 -5.73 2.09
CA SER A 183 -5.09 -4.33 1.67
C SER A 183 -5.66 -4.19 0.25
N VAL A 184 -5.25 -5.03 -0.69
CA VAL A 184 -5.81 -5.06 -2.06
C VAL A 184 -7.28 -5.49 -2.03
N MET A 185 -7.61 -6.61 -1.37
CA MET A 185 -8.99 -7.09 -1.28
C MET A 185 -9.93 -6.08 -0.61
N THR A 186 -9.44 -5.32 0.37
CA THR A 186 -10.21 -4.23 1.00
C THR A 186 -10.45 -3.09 0.02
N ALA A 187 -9.43 -2.66 -0.74
CA ALA A 187 -9.58 -1.60 -1.73
C ALA A 187 -10.53 -2.00 -2.88
N ASP A 188 -10.45 -3.25 -3.35
CA ASP A 188 -11.36 -3.78 -4.37
C ASP A 188 -12.81 -3.86 -3.87
N ARG A 189 -13.02 -4.22 -2.59
CA ARG A 189 -14.33 -4.18 -1.94
C ARG A 189 -14.89 -2.76 -1.87
N ASP A 190 -14.10 -1.79 -1.40
CA ASP A 190 -14.51 -0.39 -1.27
C ASP A 190 -14.87 0.20 -2.66
N MET A 191 -14.08 -0.13 -3.68
CA MET A 191 -14.34 0.24 -5.07
C MET A 191 -15.62 -0.40 -5.61
N ALA A 192 -15.88 -1.69 -5.32
CA ALA A 192 -17.10 -2.38 -5.73
C ALA A 192 -18.36 -1.78 -5.08
N ILE A 193 -18.30 -1.38 -3.80
CA ILE A 193 -19.39 -0.68 -3.11
C ILE A 193 -19.68 0.66 -3.79
N MET A 194 -18.65 1.49 -4.02
CA MET A 194 -18.81 2.78 -4.71
C MET A 194 -19.41 2.62 -6.11
N HIS A 195 -18.97 1.63 -6.89
CA HIS A 195 -19.55 1.36 -8.22
C HIS A 195 -21.00 0.88 -8.14
N PHE A 196 -21.34 0.08 -7.13
CA PHE A 196 -22.72 -0.35 -6.89
C PHE A 196 -23.62 0.84 -6.54
N ASP A 197 -23.21 1.72 -5.63
CA ASP A 197 -23.98 2.91 -5.24
C ASP A 197 -24.22 3.85 -6.45
N VAL A 198 -23.21 4.06 -7.28
CA VAL A 198 -23.33 4.84 -8.53
C VAL A 198 -24.31 4.17 -9.50
N ALA A 199 -24.21 2.85 -9.70
CA ALA A 199 -25.15 2.11 -10.56
C ALA A 199 -26.59 2.16 -10.02
N GLU A 200 -26.78 2.11 -8.69
CA GLU A 200 -28.08 2.15 -8.04
C GLU A 200 -28.72 3.55 -8.15
N MET A 201 -27.94 4.63 -8.04
CA MET A 201 -28.38 5.98 -8.36
C MET A 201 -28.79 6.15 -9.83
N HIS A 202 -28.02 5.60 -10.77
CA HIS A 202 -28.37 5.63 -12.19
C HIS A 202 -29.65 4.84 -12.48
N ARG A 203 -29.82 3.65 -11.88
CA ARG A 203 -31.06 2.85 -11.96
C ARG A 203 -32.27 3.65 -11.48
N LYS A 204 -32.18 4.24 -10.27
CA LYS A 204 -33.25 5.08 -9.69
C LYS A 204 -33.60 6.29 -10.56
N ARG A 205 -32.60 6.93 -11.19
CA ARG A 205 -32.82 8.04 -12.14
C ARG A 205 -33.59 7.55 -13.38
N LEU A 206 -33.12 6.48 -14.01
CA LEU A 206 -33.74 5.92 -15.22
C LEU A 206 -35.16 5.41 -14.96
N GLU A 207 -35.44 4.85 -13.79
CA GLU A 207 -36.80 4.46 -13.38
C GLU A 207 -37.74 5.68 -13.25
N LYS A 208 -37.25 6.78 -12.67
CA LYS A 208 -38.00 8.04 -12.58
C LYS A 208 -38.26 8.65 -13.96
N GLU A 209 -37.26 8.69 -14.84
CA GLU A 209 -37.38 9.17 -16.21
C GLU A 209 -38.35 8.31 -17.03
N LYS A 210 -38.25 6.98 -16.92
CA LYS A 210 -39.19 6.03 -17.55
C LYS A 210 -40.63 6.29 -17.10
N ALA A 211 -40.87 6.43 -15.79
CA ALA A 211 -42.20 6.72 -15.26
C ALA A 211 -42.76 8.07 -15.78
N MET A 212 -41.93 9.11 -15.84
CA MET A 212 -42.29 10.41 -16.43
C MET A 212 -42.68 10.29 -17.90
N MET A 213 -41.87 9.57 -18.71
CA MET A 213 -42.15 9.37 -20.13
C MET A 213 -43.40 8.52 -20.36
N THR A 214 -43.62 7.46 -19.59
CA THR A 214 -44.85 6.66 -19.65
C THR A 214 -46.10 7.49 -19.34
N ASN A 215 -46.04 8.34 -18.31
CA ASN A 215 -47.13 9.25 -17.98
C ASN A 215 -47.37 10.27 -19.09
N ALA A 216 -46.31 10.87 -19.65
CA ALA A 216 -46.39 11.83 -20.75
C ALA A 216 -46.98 11.22 -22.03
N LEU A 217 -46.60 9.98 -22.37
CA LEU A 217 -47.19 9.23 -23.49
C LEU A 217 -48.68 8.98 -23.25
N SER A 218 -49.06 8.41 -22.10
CA SER A 218 -50.47 8.14 -21.79
C SER A 218 -51.36 9.39 -21.79
N SER A 219 -50.80 10.55 -21.44
CA SER A 219 -51.48 11.85 -21.54
C SER A 219 -51.67 12.30 -22.98
N LYS A 220 -50.65 12.14 -23.83
CA LYS A 220 -50.73 12.42 -25.28
C LYS A 220 -51.72 11.49 -25.98
N ASP A 221 -51.72 10.20 -25.67
CA ASP A 221 -52.64 9.21 -26.24
C ASP A 221 -54.10 9.58 -25.96
N ARG A 222 -54.42 9.99 -24.71
CA ARG A 222 -55.75 10.51 -24.34
C ARG A 222 -56.15 11.76 -25.15
N VAL A 223 -55.21 12.67 -25.42
CA VAL A 223 -55.46 13.85 -26.26
C VAL A 223 -55.69 13.44 -27.72
N ILE A 224 -54.91 12.50 -28.25
CA ILE A 224 -55.07 11.95 -29.60
C ILE A 224 -56.44 11.28 -29.75
N ASP A 225 -56.89 10.51 -28.76
CA ASP A 225 -58.23 9.90 -28.73
C ASP A 225 -59.35 10.95 -28.79
N VAL A 226 -59.25 12.02 -27.98
CA VAL A 226 -60.24 13.11 -27.96
C VAL A 226 -60.27 13.84 -29.31
N LEU A 227 -59.11 14.22 -29.84
CA LEU A 227 -59.00 14.89 -31.15
C LEU A 227 -59.49 13.99 -32.30
N THR A 228 -59.21 12.68 -32.25
CA THR A 228 -59.69 11.71 -33.23
C THR A 228 -61.21 11.61 -33.21
N ARG A 229 -61.84 11.57 -32.02
CA ARG A 229 -63.31 11.60 -31.88
C ARG A 229 -63.91 12.91 -32.39
N GLN A 230 -63.28 14.05 -32.09
CA GLN A 230 -63.72 15.36 -32.60
C GLN A 230 -63.63 15.45 -34.13
N ARG A 231 -62.50 15.05 -34.72
CA ARG A 231 -62.30 14.95 -36.18
C ARG A 231 -63.38 14.08 -36.83
N ASN A 232 -63.63 12.88 -36.29
CA ASN A 232 -64.62 11.96 -36.85
C ASN A 232 -66.04 12.56 -36.82
N ARG A 233 -66.41 13.31 -35.77
CA ARG A 233 -67.69 14.04 -35.70
C ARG A 233 -67.75 15.15 -36.76
N ALA A 234 -66.70 15.96 -36.89
CA ALA A 234 -66.64 17.04 -37.88
C ALA A 234 -66.73 16.51 -39.32
N VAL A 235 -66.05 15.40 -39.63
CA VAL A 235 -66.13 14.71 -40.94
C VAL A 235 -67.55 14.21 -41.20
N ALA A 236 -68.21 13.60 -40.21
CA ALA A 236 -69.60 13.14 -40.36
C ALA A 236 -70.59 14.31 -40.58
N GLN A 237 -70.39 15.44 -39.88
CA GLN A 237 -71.18 16.65 -40.05
C GLN A 237 -70.97 17.28 -41.44
N ALA A 238 -69.73 17.33 -41.93
CA ALA A 238 -69.42 17.82 -43.28
C ALA A 238 -70.12 16.97 -44.36
N ALA A 239 -70.05 15.64 -44.25
CA ALA A 239 -70.70 14.73 -45.19
C ALA A 239 -72.24 14.86 -45.20
N ASP A 240 -72.87 15.12 -44.05
CA ASP A 240 -74.32 15.37 -44.00
C ASP A 240 -74.68 16.73 -44.61
N LEU A 241 -73.91 17.78 -44.34
CA LEU A 241 -74.08 19.10 -44.96
C LEU A 241 -73.91 19.04 -46.49
N GLU A 242 -72.93 18.29 -47.00
CA GLU A 242 -72.75 18.05 -48.44
C GLU A 242 -73.97 17.36 -49.05
N LYS A 243 -74.54 16.37 -48.36
CA LYS A 243 -75.76 15.65 -48.78
C LYS A 243 -76.99 16.57 -48.78
N GLN A 244 -77.15 17.42 -47.75
CA GLN A 244 -78.21 18.43 -47.69
C GLN A 244 -78.09 19.43 -48.84
N LEU A 245 -76.88 19.94 -49.09
CA LEU A 245 -76.58 20.90 -50.17
C LEU A 245 -76.82 20.29 -51.56
N ALA A 246 -76.42 19.03 -51.78
CA ALA A 246 -76.73 18.28 -52.99
C ALA A 246 -78.24 18.09 -53.21
N THR A 247 -78.99 17.86 -52.13
CA THR A 247 -80.47 17.74 -52.17
C THR A 247 -81.12 19.07 -52.52
N LEU A 248 -80.71 20.16 -51.87
CA LEU A 248 -81.16 21.53 -52.17
C LEU A 248 -80.87 21.95 -53.62
N LYS A 249 -79.71 21.58 -54.16
CA LYS A 249 -79.39 21.82 -55.58
C LYS A 249 -80.37 21.12 -56.53
N ARG A 250 -80.76 19.87 -56.25
CA ARG A 250 -81.75 19.15 -57.08
C ARG A 250 -83.14 19.78 -56.98
N THR A 251 -83.60 20.12 -55.78
CA THR A 251 -84.95 20.68 -55.58
C THR A 251 -85.09 22.11 -56.08
N THR A 252 -84.00 22.89 -56.11
CA THR A 252 -84.00 24.24 -56.71
C THR A 252 -83.97 24.22 -58.24
N VAL A 253 -83.30 23.24 -58.85
CA VAL A 253 -83.39 23.02 -60.32
C VAL A 253 -84.81 22.62 -60.71
N LEU A 254 -85.42 21.64 -60.04
CA LEU A 254 -86.80 21.19 -60.31
C LEU A 254 -87.88 22.28 -60.13
N LYS A 255 -87.58 23.37 -59.42
CA LYS A 255 -88.47 24.53 -59.25
C LYS A 255 -88.30 25.62 -60.31
N LYS A 256 -87.34 25.48 -61.23
CA LYS A 256 -87.13 26.43 -62.34
C LYS A 256 -87.83 26.03 -63.65
N ASP A 257 -88.31 24.79 -63.72
CA ASP A 257 -88.91 24.19 -64.93
C ASP A 257 -90.45 24.09 -64.82
N ILE A 258 -91.07 24.92 -63.96
CA ILE A 258 -92.52 25.11 -63.79
C ILE A 258 -92.82 26.61 -63.88
#